data_AF-A0A401GL01-F1
#
_entry.id   AF-A0A401GL01-F1
#
_cell.length_a   1.000
_cell.length_b   1.000
_cell.length_c   1.000
_cell.angle_alpha   90.00
_cell.angle_beta   90.00
_cell.angle_gamma   90.00
#
_symmetry.space_group_name_H-M   'P 1'
#
loop_
_entity.id
_entity.type
_entity.pdbx_description
1 polymer ?
#
loop_
_entity_poly.entity_id
_entity_poly.type
_entity_poly.pdbx_seq_one_letter_code
_entity_poly.pdbx_strand_id
1 'polypeptide(L)'
;MFSNLLPNALYYLLASFLLPQKPPPLRFELRHEHALSESSRVVFSDIKPSSFVQQAFEVTTRQMKTFRPVSQDAFYSARYRAHYSIPWDEIEVEGPNIQDRETLLMLAKMTNNAYAEEPGEREWYDLGSDWNNSYPFGWEPDADGFRGQIFVTPNNSTVVIAVKGTSAGWLVGGGGPTTRKDKLNDNLLFSCCCARVGPTWSTVCGCYEGGYKCDQGCLEESLIEDSLFYSVGTNLYNNVTYMYPNSNIWVVGHSLGGSLASLIGITFGIPAVAFEAPGEKLAAARLHLPSPPSTQHVTHVYHTADPIAMGTCNGVKSSCAIGGYAMESRCHLGKTLLYDTVSKLKWAVDVRTHGIKVVIDRLLSSDWDSDDDKQPKDGRGKRRNVPELVDEHDCVDCFNWEFGDYRNISLADAGLDVEVAASCSKRIFNIPSA
;
A
#
# COMPACT_ATOMS: atom_id res chain seq x y z
N MET A 1 2.52 -34.49 -59.39
CA MET A 1 1.70 -33.58 -58.55
C MET A 1 1.64 -34.16 -57.14
N PHE A 2 2.65 -33.87 -56.31
CA PHE A 2 2.63 -34.21 -54.88
C PHE A 2 3.13 -32.99 -54.12
N SER A 3 2.22 -32.07 -53.86
CA SER A 3 2.47 -30.87 -53.07
C SER A 3 1.16 -30.52 -52.39
N ASN A 4 0.93 -31.05 -51.18
CA ASN A 4 -0.01 -30.56 -50.16
C ASN A 4 -0.19 -31.58 -49.02
N LEU A 5 0.92 -31.99 -48.40
CA LEU A 5 0.87 -32.67 -47.11
C LEU A 5 1.94 -32.03 -46.22
N LEU A 6 1.71 -30.78 -45.82
CA LEU A 6 2.28 -30.34 -44.55
C LEU A 6 1.60 -31.21 -43.48
N PRO A 7 2.34 -31.97 -42.66
CA PRO A 7 1.71 -32.87 -41.69
C PRO A 7 0.93 -32.03 -40.69
N ASN A 8 -0.33 -32.38 -40.43
CA ASN A 8 -1.15 -31.75 -39.38
C ASN A 8 -0.40 -31.65 -38.05
N ALA A 9 0.52 -32.58 -37.76
CA ALA A 9 1.41 -32.56 -36.61
C ALA A 9 2.27 -31.27 -36.50
N LEU A 10 2.77 -30.73 -37.63
CA LEU A 10 3.55 -29.49 -37.64
C LEU A 10 2.66 -28.27 -37.34
N TYR A 11 1.39 -28.31 -37.79
CA TYR A 11 0.40 -27.27 -37.52
C TYR A 11 -0.02 -27.27 -36.04
N TYR A 12 -0.18 -28.45 -35.42
CA TYR A 12 -0.45 -28.58 -33.98
C TYR A 12 0.75 -28.16 -33.13
N LEU A 13 1.97 -28.48 -33.55
CA LEU A 13 3.21 -28.02 -32.89
C LEU A 13 3.34 -26.50 -32.96
N LEU A 14 3.20 -25.91 -34.15
CA LEU A 14 3.24 -24.44 -34.30
C LEU A 14 2.11 -23.75 -33.53
N ALA A 15 0.89 -24.31 -33.52
CA ALA A 15 -0.22 -23.78 -32.72
C ALA A 15 0.05 -23.86 -31.21
N SER A 16 0.77 -24.89 -30.73
CA SER A 16 1.17 -25.00 -29.33
C SER A 16 2.27 -24.01 -28.91
N PHE A 17 3.12 -23.57 -29.84
CA PHE A 17 4.11 -22.51 -29.61
C PHE A 17 3.54 -21.09 -29.78
N LEU A 18 2.40 -20.94 -30.48
CA LEU A 18 1.70 -19.67 -30.68
C LEU A 18 0.62 -19.39 -29.64
N LEU A 19 0.27 -20.38 -28.81
CA LEU A 19 -0.56 -20.15 -27.61
C LEU A 19 0.29 -19.39 -26.58
N PRO A 20 -0.15 -18.22 -26.09
CA PRO A 20 0.56 -17.53 -25.02
C PRO A 20 0.67 -18.48 -23.83
N GLN A 21 1.90 -18.90 -23.51
CA GLN A 21 2.16 -19.72 -22.34
C GLN A 21 1.76 -18.88 -21.12
N LYS A 22 0.83 -19.38 -20.32
CA LYS A 22 0.53 -18.78 -19.02
C LYS A 22 1.83 -18.85 -18.20
N PRO A 23 2.33 -17.73 -17.64
CA PRO A 23 3.52 -17.76 -16.82
C PRO A 23 3.31 -18.76 -15.67
N PRO A 24 4.36 -19.52 -15.31
CA PRO A 24 4.25 -20.47 -14.22
C PRO A 24 3.87 -19.73 -12.93
N PRO A 25 3.03 -20.32 -12.09
CA PRO A 25 2.68 -19.74 -10.81
C PRO A 25 3.90 -19.56 -9.92
N LEU A 26 3.91 -18.50 -9.11
CA LEU A 26 4.98 -18.24 -8.16
C LEU A 26 4.77 -19.01 -6.84
N ARG A 27 5.88 -19.42 -6.24
CA ARG A 27 6.03 -20.12 -4.94
C ARG A 27 7.09 -19.40 -4.13
N PHE A 28 7.13 -19.46 -2.79
CA PHE A 28 7.96 -18.63 -1.89
C PHE A 28 8.72 -19.43 -0.78
N GLU A 29 9.92 -19.02 -0.32
CA GLU A 29 10.65 -19.66 0.81
C GLU A 29 11.69 -18.73 1.50
N LEU A 30 12.20 -19.13 2.68
CA LEU A 30 13.09 -18.39 3.58
C LEU A 30 14.47 -18.98 3.42
N ARG A 31 15.43 -18.09 3.20
CA ARG A 31 16.85 -18.43 3.06
C ARG A 31 17.79 -17.50 3.80
N HIS A 32 17.38 -16.30 4.27
CA HIS A 32 18.29 -15.30 4.84
C HIS A 32 17.67 -14.51 6.00
N GLU A 33 17.91 -14.89 7.26
CA GLU A 33 17.56 -14.06 8.42
C GLU A 33 18.35 -12.74 8.41
N HIS A 34 17.72 -11.64 8.86
CA HIS A 34 18.44 -10.40 9.12
C HIS A 34 18.14 -9.83 10.51
N ALA A 35 19.14 -9.18 11.09
CA ALA A 35 19.02 -8.44 12.34
C ALA A 35 19.61 -7.04 12.18
N LEU A 36 19.02 -6.05 12.83
CA LEU A 36 19.64 -4.74 12.99
C LEU A 36 20.60 -4.79 14.19
N SER A 37 21.87 -4.43 13.97
CA SER A 37 22.79 -4.18 15.08
C SER A 37 22.36 -2.92 15.85
N GLU A 38 22.86 -2.74 17.07
CA GLU A 38 22.68 -1.48 17.85
C GLU A 38 23.15 -0.21 17.10
N SER A 39 23.92 -0.36 16.02
CA SER A 39 24.38 0.70 15.13
C SER A 39 23.57 0.81 13.82
N SER A 40 22.39 0.21 13.77
CA SER A 40 21.50 0.18 12.60
C SER A 40 22.13 -0.47 11.35
N ARG A 41 23.13 -1.34 11.53
CA ARG A 41 23.69 -2.15 10.44
C ARG A 41 22.88 -3.44 10.32
N VAL A 42 22.45 -3.73 9.12
CA VAL A 42 21.76 -4.99 8.80
C VAL A 42 22.81 -6.12 8.74
N VAL A 43 22.61 -7.18 9.54
CA VAL A 43 23.41 -8.40 9.59
C VAL A 43 22.60 -9.54 8.99
N PHE A 44 23.23 -10.43 8.20
CA PHE A 44 22.55 -11.50 7.46
C PHE A 44 23.04 -12.90 7.88
N SER A 45 22.14 -13.89 7.90
CA SER A 45 22.47 -15.31 8.08
C SER A 45 21.63 -16.22 7.20
N ASP A 46 22.25 -17.18 6.51
CA ASP A 46 21.54 -18.15 5.69
C ASP A 46 20.79 -19.18 6.55
N ILE A 47 19.59 -19.59 6.11
CA ILE A 47 18.76 -20.59 6.77
C ILE A 47 18.66 -21.85 5.90
N LYS A 48 18.74 -23.02 6.53
CA LYS A 48 18.68 -24.31 5.84
C LYS A 48 17.23 -24.70 5.51
N PRO A 49 16.93 -25.15 4.28
CA PRO A 49 15.58 -25.53 3.90
C PRO A 49 15.12 -26.81 4.62
N SER A 50 13.85 -26.85 5.04
CA SER A 50 13.20 -28.02 5.62
C SER A 50 12.28 -28.69 4.59
N SER A 51 12.26 -30.03 4.58
CA SER A 51 11.61 -30.84 3.54
C SER A 51 10.27 -31.42 4.00
N PHE A 52 9.15 -30.73 3.75
CA PHE A 52 7.82 -31.35 3.76
C PHE A 52 6.91 -30.73 2.69
N VAL A 53 6.29 -31.59 1.88
CA VAL A 53 5.42 -31.22 0.76
C VAL A 53 3.96 -31.45 1.15
N GLN A 54 3.16 -30.39 1.22
CA GLN A 54 1.69 -30.47 1.16
C GLN A 54 1.09 -29.17 0.62
N GLN A 55 0.07 -29.33 -0.23
CA GLN A 55 -0.73 -28.36 -1.00
C GLN A 55 -0.20 -26.91 -1.05
N ALA A 56 0.51 -26.59 -2.14
CA ALA A 56 0.97 -25.25 -2.45
C ALA A 56 -0.19 -24.38 -2.95
N PHE A 57 -0.37 -23.21 -2.35
CA PHE A 57 -1.20 -22.16 -2.90
C PHE A 57 -0.34 -21.29 -3.84
N GLU A 58 -0.78 -21.20 -5.08
CA GLU A 58 -0.02 -20.64 -6.20
C GLU A 58 -0.51 -19.22 -6.52
N VAL A 59 0.41 -18.25 -6.60
CA VAL A 59 0.07 -16.89 -7.07
C VAL A 59 0.24 -16.83 -8.58
N THR A 60 -0.83 -16.46 -9.28
CA THR A 60 -0.77 -16.27 -10.73
C THR A 60 -0.27 -14.86 -11.07
N THR A 61 0.61 -14.76 -12.07
CA THR A 61 1.20 -13.49 -12.51
C THR A 61 0.63 -13.03 -13.85
N ARG A 62 0.86 -11.76 -14.15
CA ARG A 62 0.57 -11.16 -15.44
C ARG A 62 1.57 -10.05 -15.73
N GLN A 63 2.01 -9.97 -16.99
CA GLN A 63 2.78 -8.83 -17.48
C GLN A 63 1.93 -7.56 -17.45
N MET A 64 2.48 -6.48 -16.90
CA MET A 64 1.84 -5.17 -16.86
C MET A 64 2.85 -4.06 -17.12
N LYS A 65 2.33 -2.97 -17.69
CA LYS A 65 3.10 -1.76 -17.94
C LYS A 65 3.05 -0.85 -16.72
N THR A 66 4.22 -0.43 -16.25
CA THR A 66 4.37 0.53 -15.15
C THR A 66 5.26 1.69 -15.61
N PHE A 67 5.24 2.78 -14.84
CA PHE A 67 6.03 3.97 -15.12
C PHE A 67 6.98 4.19 -13.96
N ARG A 68 8.29 4.09 -14.22
CA ARG A 68 9.33 4.37 -13.22
C ARG A 68 9.96 5.74 -13.48
N PRO A 69 10.30 6.51 -12.43
CA PRO A 69 11.07 7.72 -12.63
C PRO A 69 12.46 7.34 -13.13
N VAL A 70 12.98 8.05 -14.14
CA VAL A 70 14.32 7.79 -14.70
C VAL A 70 15.41 7.95 -13.63
N SER A 71 15.18 8.81 -12.65
CA SER A 71 16.08 9.05 -11.54
C SER A 71 15.28 9.26 -10.26
N GLN A 72 15.63 8.51 -9.22
CA GLN A 72 15.03 8.68 -7.91
C GLN A 72 15.39 10.04 -7.29
N ASP A 73 16.61 10.54 -7.54
CA ASP A 73 17.01 11.89 -7.13
C ASP A 73 16.18 12.96 -7.82
N ALA A 74 15.85 12.77 -9.10
CA ALA A 74 14.96 13.67 -9.83
C ALA A 74 13.53 13.63 -9.27
N PHE A 75 13.01 12.43 -8.95
CA PHE A 75 11.71 12.26 -8.30
C PHE A 75 11.65 13.02 -6.96
N TYR A 76 12.63 12.80 -6.08
CA TYR A 76 12.66 13.48 -4.78
C TYR A 76 12.90 14.99 -4.91
N SER A 77 13.73 15.43 -5.86
CA SER A 77 13.95 16.85 -6.12
C SER A 77 12.69 17.55 -6.63
N ALA A 78 11.85 16.84 -7.40
CA ALA A 78 10.60 17.38 -7.93
C ALA A 78 9.57 17.67 -6.84
N ARG A 79 9.59 16.93 -5.72
CA ARG A 79 8.70 17.18 -4.57
C ARG A 79 8.84 18.60 -3.99
N TYR A 80 10.02 19.20 -4.12
CA TYR A 80 10.32 20.53 -3.57
C TYR A 80 10.38 21.62 -4.64
N ARG A 81 10.05 21.30 -5.89
CA ARG A 81 10.10 22.22 -7.03
C ARG A 81 8.74 22.25 -7.72
N ALA A 82 7.98 23.30 -7.44
CA ALA A 82 6.71 23.54 -8.12
C ALA A 82 6.89 23.47 -9.65
N HIS A 83 6.01 22.72 -10.33
CA HIS A 83 5.96 22.57 -11.79
C HIS A 83 7.18 21.88 -12.45
N TYR A 84 7.98 21.11 -11.71
CA TYR A 84 9.05 20.31 -12.31
C TYR A 84 8.51 18.97 -12.84
N SER A 85 8.33 18.88 -14.17
CA SER A 85 8.01 17.60 -14.82
C SER A 85 9.25 16.71 -14.84
N ILE A 86 9.13 15.49 -14.32
CA ILE A 86 10.17 14.46 -14.44
C ILE A 86 9.89 13.54 -15.64
N PRO A 87 10.94 13.01 -16.30
CA PRO A 87 10.77 11.96 -17.28
C PRO A 87 10.45 10.62 -16.60
N TRP A 88 9.61 9.83 -17.27
CA TRP A 88 9.18 8.51 -16.83
C TRP A 88 9.53 7.46 -17.88
N ASP A 89 10.08 6.33 -17.45
CA ASP A 89 10.29 5.18 -18.30
C ASP A 89 9.08 4.25 -18.20
N GLU A 90 8.43 3.99 -19.33
CA GLU A 90 7.46 2.91 -19.45
C GLU A 90 8.21 1.59 -19.50
N ILE A 91 7.96 0.72 -18.52
CA ILE A 91 8.58 -0.60 -18.44
C ILE A 91 7.51 -1.69 -18.33
N GLU A 92 7.85 -2.89 -18.78
CA GLU A 92 7.04 -4.08 -18.51
C GLU A 92 7.62 -4.83 -17.31
N VAL A 93 6.74 -5.16 -16.36
CA VAL A 93 7.09 -5.92 -15.17
C VAL A 93 6.10 -7.05 -14.98
N GLU A 94 6.56 -8.13 -14.34
CA GLU A 94 5.67 -9.19 -13.90
C GLU A 94 4.98 -8.77 -12.60
N GLY A 95 3.66 -8.58 -12.64
CA GLY A 95 2.83 -8.22 -11.50
C GLY A 95 1.87 -9.34 -11.10
N PRO A 96 1.19 -9.22 -9.95
CA PRO A 96 0.15 -10.15 -9.55
C PRO A 96 -1.04 -10.05 -10.52
N ASN A 97 -1.64 -11.19 -10.86
CA ASN A 97 -2.85 -11.21 -11.67
C ASN A 97 -4.07 -10.86 -10.80
N ILE A 98 -4.35 -9.57 -10.66
CA ILE A 98 -5.46 -9.03 -9.85
C ILE A 98 -6.86 -9.41 -10.37
N GLN A 99 -6.97 -10.01 -11.56
CA GLN A 99 -8.24 -10.54 -12.09
C GLN A 99 -8.52 -11.97 -11.60
N ASP A 100 -7.57 -12.58 -10.88
CA ASP A 100 -7.69 -13.91 -10.30
C ASP A 100 -7.96 -13.80 -8.79
N ARG A 101 -9.13 -14.26 -8.36
CA ARG A 101 -9.55 -14.15 -6.95
C ARG A 101 -8.62 -14.93 -6.02
N GLU A 102 -8.10 -16.07 -6.45
CA GLU A 102 -7.17 -16.85 -5.64
C GLU A 102 -5.84 -16.12 -5.42
N THR A 103 -5.37 -15.37 -6.43
CA THR A 103 -4.23 -14.45 -6.27
C THR A 103 -4.55 -13.36 -5.24
N LEU A 104 -5.72 -12.71 -5.33
CA LEU A 104 -6.12 -11.69 -4.35
C LEU A 104 -6.25 -12.28 -2.94
N LEU A 105 -6.84 -13.47 -2.80
CA LEU A 105 -6.99 -14.18 -1.54
C LEU A 105 -5.62 -14.48 -0.91
N MET A 106 -4.66 -14.93 -1.71
CA MET A 106 -3.30 -15.20 -1.25
C MET A 106 -2.59 -13.92 -0.80
N LEU A 107 -2.66 -12.83 -1.58
CA LEU A 107 -2.10 -11.54 -1.19
C LEU A 107 -2.78 -10.97 0.07
N ALA A 108 -4.09 -11.19 0.25
CA ALA A 108 -4.81 -10.80 1.45
C ALA A 108 -4.32 -11.57 2.68
N LYS A 109 -4.08 -12.88 2.56
CA LYS A 109 -3.48 -13.69 3.65
C LYS A 109 -2.06 -13.23 4.00
N MET A 110 -1.20 -12.96 3.02
CA MET A 110 0.13 -12.35 3.26
C MET A 110 0.01 -11.00 3.98
N THR A 111 -0.96 -10.19 3.57
CA THR A 111 -1.25 -8.89 4.18
C THR A 111 -1.69 -9.05 5.65
N ASN A 112 -2.51 -10.05 5.97
CA ASN A 112 -2.86 -10.35 7.35
C ASN A 112 -1.63 -10.81 8.16
N ASN A 113 -0.76 -11.62 7.57
CA ASN A 113 0.45 -12.10 8.25
C ASN A 113 1.42 -10.98 8.61
N ALA A 114 1.32 -9.81 7.97
CA ALA A 114 2.03 -8.60 8.40
C ALA A 114 1.68 -8.11 9.82
N TYR A 115 0.61 -8.63 10.43
CA TYR A 115 0.18 -8.33 11.81
C TYR A 115 0.72 -9.31 12.87
N ALA A 116 1.50 -10.31 12.47
CA ALA A 116 2.14 -11.28 13.35
C ALA A 116 3.67 -11.24 13.14
N GLU A 117 4.43 -11.52 14.20
CA GLU A 117 5.89 -11.53 14.15
C GLU A 117 6.39 -12.83 13.53
N GLU A 118 5.85 -13.97 13.99
CA GLU A 118 6.30 -15.31 13.59
C GLU A 118 5.18 -16.20 13.03
N PRO A 119 5.52 -17.13 12.09
CA PRO A 119 4.64 -18.22 11.70
C PRO A 119 4.17 -19.05 12.89
N GLY A 120 2.87 -19.38 12.91
CA GLY A 120 2.26 -20.20 13.97
C GLY A 120 1.62 -19.41 15.12
N GLU A 121 1.75 -18.09 15.12
CA GLU A 121 0.93 -17.22 15.96
C GLU A 121 -0.56 -17.33 15.62
N ARG A 122 -1.43 -17.01 16.59
CA ARG A 122 -2.89 -17.20 16.49
C ARG A 122 -3.52 -16.53 15.27
N GLU A 123 -2.95 -15.40 14.86
CA GLU A 123 -3.47 -14.59 13.76
C GLU A 123 -2.84 -14.97 12.41
N TRP A 124 -1.85 -15.86 12.36
CA TRP A 124 -1.15 -16.28 11.14
C TRP A 124 -2.01 -17.18 10.24
N TYR A 125 -2.23 -16.78 8.99
CA TYR A 125 -2.79 -17.68 7.99
C TYR A 125 -1.70 -18.57 7.42
N ASP A 126 -1.97 -19.87 7.41
CA ASP A 126 -1.16 -20.81 6.66
C ASP A 126 -1.27 -20.50 5.16
N LEU A 127 -0.11 -20.22 4.58
CA LEU A 127 0.06 -19.92 3.17
C LEU A 127 0.50 -21.17 2.38
N GLY A 128 0.77 -22.29 3.06
CA GLY A 128 1.31 -23.54 2.53
C GLY A 128 2.81 -23.70 2.80
N SER A 129 3.35 -24.91 2.59
CA SER A 129 4.78 -25.22 2.79
C SER A 129 5.70 -24.32 1.96
N ASP A 130 5.21 -23.88 0.80
CA ASP A 130 5.88 -23.00 -0.16
C ASP A 130 5.74 -21.51 0.22
N TRP A 131 5.48 -21.19 1.49
CA TRP A 131 5.35 -19.83 2.01
C TRP A 131 5.69 -19.73 3.51
N ASN A 132 6.25 -20.80 4.10
CA ASN A 132 6.40 -20.99 5.55
C ASN A 132 7.47 -20.10 6.24
N ASN A 133 7.85 -19.03 5.56
CA ASN A 133 9.24 -18.74 5.41
C ASN A 133 9.36 -17.26 4.95
N SER A 134 8.96 -16.34 5.84
CA SER A 134 8.95 -14.88 5.67
C SER A 134 9.83 -14.16 6.70
N TYR A 135 10.16 -12.89 6.43
CA TYR A 135 10.96 -12.08 7.34
C TYR A 135 10.15 -10.94 7.95
N PRO A 136 10.03 -10.88 9.29
CA PRO A 136 9.45 -9.72 9.95
C PRO A 136 10.38 -8.50 9.82
N PHE A 137 9.81 -7.30 9.77
CA PHE A 137 10.53 -6.05 9.98
C PHE A 137 9.77 -5.13 10.94
N GLY A 138 10.48 -4.34 11.74
CA GLY A 138 9.89 -3.37 12.67
C GLY A 138 9.31 -3.98 13.95
N TRP A 139 9.61 -5.25 14.22
CA TRP A 139 9.12 -6.01 15.38
C TRP A 139 10.10 -6.01 16.57
N GLU A 140 11.22 -5.29 16.44
CA GLU A 140 12.24 -5.17 17.49
C GLU A 140 11.62 -4.63 18.81
N PRO A 141 12.15 -5.01 19.99
CA PRO A 141 11.52 -4.69 21.28
C PRO A 141 11.33 -3.19 21.56
N ASP A 142 12.16 -2.35 20.96
CA ASP A 142 12.13 -0.88 21.02
C ASP A 142 11.41 -0.25 19.83
N ALA A 143 11.01 -1.03 18.82
CA ALA A 143 10.31 -0.56 17.64
C ALA A 143 8.82 -0.31 17.94
N ASP A 144 8.44 0.97 18.01
CA ASP A 144 7.07 1.45 18.19
C ASP A 144 6.43 1.92 16.88
N GLY A 145 6.93 1.46 15.72
CA GLY A 145 6.61 2.03 14.39
C GLY A 145 6.27 1.03 13.27
N PHE A 146 6.61 1.42 12.05
CA PHE A 146 6.32 0.75 10.78
C PHE A 146 6.72 -0.73 10.78
N ARG A 147 5.77 -1.63 10.47
CA ARG A 147 5.92 -3.09 10.61
C ARG A 147 5.44 -3.84 9.39
N GLY A 148 5.86 -5.09 9.28
CA GLY A 148 5.31 -6.00 8.29
C GLY A 148 6.14 -7.25 8.10
N GLN A 149 5.96 -7.87 6.92
CA GLN A 149 6.59 -9.12 6.52
C GLN A 149 7.11 -9.03 5.08
N ILE A 150 8.22 -9.70 4.78
CA ILE A 150 8.75 -9.87 3.43
C ILE A 150 8.64 -11.34 3.03
N PHE A 151 8.04 -11.62 1.89
CA PHE A 151 7.95 -12.95 1.29
C PHE A 151 8.79 -13.00 0.01
N VAL A 152 9.62 -14.04 -0.18
CA VAL A 152 10.50 -14.15 -1.36
C VAL A 152 10.33 -15.50 -2.08
N THR A 153 10.29 -15.51 -3.42
CA THR A 153 10.23 -16.76 -4.22
C THR A 153 11.50 -17.63 -4.06
N PRO A 154 11.49 -18.99 -4.14
CA PRO A 154 12.70 -19.83 -4.03
C PRO A 154 13.79 -19.50 -5.04
N ASN A 155 13.41 -18.99 -6.20
CA ASN A 155 14.33 -18.59 -7.26
C ASN A 155 14.72 -17.10 -7.21
N ASN A 156 14.34 -16.37 -6.14
CA ASN A 156 14.54 -14.93 -5.99
C ASN A 156 14.02 -14.11 -7.19
N SER A 157 13.01 -14.59 -7.91
CA SER A 157 12.44 -13.86 -9.04
C SER A 157 11.42 -12.81 -8.62
N THR A 158 10.76 -12.99 -7.48
CA THR A 158 9.76 -12.05 -6.96
C THR A 158 9.85 -11.91 -5.44
N VAL A 159 9.66 -10.69 -4.96
CA VAL A 159 9.60 -10.32 -3.54
C VAL A 159 8.29 -9.57 -3.29
N VAL A 160 7.56 -9.96 -2.24
CA VAL A 160 6.34 -9.28 -1.77
C VAL A 160 6.63 -8.64 -0.43
N ILE A 161 6.52 -7.31 -0.36
CA ILE A 161 6.61 -6.54 0.88
C ILE A 161 5.18 -6.34 1.38
N ALA A 162 4.81 -7.01 2.48
CA ALA A 162 3.52 -6.85 3.12
C ALA A 162 3.63 -5.85 4.27
N VAL A 163 2.94 -4.72 4.18
CA VAL A 163 2.98 -3.63 5.16
C VAL A 163 1.79 -3.73 6.11
N LYS A 164 2.08 -3.74 7.40
CA LYS A 164 1.10 -3.75 8.48
C LYS A 164 0.35 -2.41 8.51
N GLY A 165 -0.96 -2.47 8.76
CA GLY A 165 -1.77 -1.29 9.07
C GLY A 165 -1.93 -1.08 10.58
N THR A 166 -2.94 -0.31 10.96
CA THR A 166 -3.13 0.14 12.34
C THR A 166 -3.59 -0.98 13.27
N SER A 167 -2.89 -1.14 14.41
CA SER A 167 -3.35 -1.97 15.53
C SER A 167 -4.46 -1.26 16.31
N ALA A 168 -5.65 -1.17 15.72
CA ALA A 168 -6.86 -0.72 16.40
C ALA A 168 -7.47 -1.90 17.16
N GLY A 169 -7.20 -1.99 18.47
CA GLY A 169 -7.57 -3.16 19.29
C GLY A 169 -9.04 -3.55 19.33
N TRP A 170 -9.94 -2.68 18.84
CA TRP A 170 -11.37 -2.92 18.72
C TRP A 170 -11.81 -3.41 17.31
N LEU A 171 -10.94 -3.32 16.30
CA LEU A 171 -11.20 -3.71 14.89
C LEU A 171 -10.41 -4.93 14.43
N VAL A 172 -9.14 -5.01 14.82
CA VAL A 172 -8.20 -6.03 14.29
C VAL A 172 -7.65 -6.97 15.37
N GLY A 173 -8.15 -6.89 16.60
CA GLY A 173 -7.73 -7.77 17.70
C GLY A 173 -6.32 -7.46 18.19
N GLY A 174 -6.21 -6.55 19.16
CA GLY A 174 -4.93 -6.22 19.81
C GLY A 174 -4.58 -4.73 19.77
N GLY A 175 -4.23 -4.18 20.94
CA GLY A 175 -3.51 -2.92 21.06
C GLY A 175 -2.04 -3.25 21.33
N GLY A 176 -1.13 -2.53 20.69
CA GLY A 176 0.30 -2.80 20.75
C GLY A 176 1.12 -1.52 20.88
N PRO A 177 2.46 -1.64 21.01
CA PRO A 177 3.34 -0.48 21.15
C PRO A 177 3.23 0.50 19.97
N THR A 178 2.81 0.04 18.79
CA THR A 178 2.70 0.89 17.58
C THR A 178 1.43 1.74 17.50
N THR A 179 0.39 1.42 18.28
CA THR A 179 -0.97 2.00 18.11
C THR A 179 -0.96 3.53 18.15
N ARG A 180 -0.07 4.15 18.93
CA ARG A 180 0.05 5.62 18.99
C ARG A 180 0.59 6.23 17.70
N LYS A 181 1.64 5.66 17.11
CA LYS A 181 2.24 6.14 15.86
C LYS A 181 1.38 5.80 14.65
N ASP A 182 0.74 4.63 14.65
CA ASP A 182 -0.24 4.24 13.64
C ASP A 182 -1.37 5.29 13.56
N LYS A 183 -1.98 5.59 14.71
CA LYS A 183 -3.06 6.59 14.83
C LYS A 183 -2.63 8.01 14.46
N LEU A 184 -1.38 8.38 14.76
CA LEU A 184 -0.83 9.66 14.32
C LEU A 184 -0.77 9.73 12.80
N ASN A 185 -0.23 8.69 12.15
CA ASN A 185 -0.12 8.61 10.70
C ASN A 185 -1.50 8.57 10.03
N ASP A 186 -2.44 7.79 10.55
CA ASP A 186 -3.83 7.78 10.08
C ASP A 186 -4.43 9.20 10.05
N ASN A 187 -4.31 9.89 11.18
CA ASN A 187 -4.87 11.22 11.35
C ASN A 187 -4.14 12.29 10.52
N LEU A 188 -2.84 12.14 10.26
CA LEU A 188 -2.09 13.07 9.39
C LEU A 188 -2.41 12.84 7.91
N LEU A 189 -2.48 11.58 7.47
CA LEU A 189 -2.67 11.22 6.06
C LEU A 189 -4.11 11.40 5.58
N PHE A 190 -5.09 11.04 6.41
CA PHE A 190 -6.48 10.88 5.95
C PHE A 190 -7.47 11.91 6.50
N SER A 191 -7.02 12.82 7.38
CA SER A 191 -7.86 13.93 7.83
C SER A 191 -7.75 15.13 6.90
N CYS A 192 -8.81 15.94 6.86
CA CYS A 192 -8.81 17.15 6.06
C CYS A 192 -7.93 18.25 6.65
N CYS A 193 -7.90 18.40 7.97
CA CYS A 193 -7.03 19.39 8.61
C CYS A 193 -6.63 18.94 10.02
N CYS A 194 -5.47 18.28 10.14
CA CYS A 194 -4.86 17.93 11.42
C CYS A 194 -5.79 17.20 12.42
N ALA A 195 -6.67 16.32 11.94
CA ALA A 195 -7.69 15.63 12.74
C ALA A 195 -8.62 16.57 13.53
N ARG A 196 -8.98 17.71 12.93
CA ARG A 196 -9.96 18.66 13.47
C ARG A 196 -11.39 18.14 13.29
N VAL A 197 -11.78 17.17 14.12
CA VAL A 197 -13.11 16.55 14.06
C VAL A 197 -14.14 17.26 14.95
N GLY A 198 -13.74 17.77 16.12
CA GLY A 198 -14.65 18.47 17.04
C GLY A 198 -13.99 19.06 18.29
N PRO A 199 -14.76 19.72 19.18
CA PRO A 199 -14.22 20.48 20.32
C PRO A 199 -13.48 19.63 21.36
N THR A 200 -13.80 18.33 21.45
CA THR A 200 -13.21 17.40 22.42
C THR A 200 -11.96 16.69 21.90
N TRP A 201 -11.50 17.03 20.69
CA TRP A 201 -10.33 16.43 20.06
C TRP A 201 -9.08 17.28 20.20
N SER A 202 -7.95 16.60 20.36
CA SER A 202 -6.63 17.18 20.14
C SER A 202 -6.23 17.01 18.68
N THR A 203 -5.80 18.09 18.03
CA THR A 203 -5.27 18.02 16.67
C THR A 203 -3.90 17.34 16.65
N VAL A 204 -3.54 16.76 15.51
CA VAL A 204 -2.22 16.12 15.31
C VAL A 204 -1.15 17.07 14.77
N CYS A 205 -1.57 18.22 14.25
CA CYS A 205 -0.71 19.33 13.87
C CYS A 205 -1.40 20.68 14.16
N GLY A 206 -0.61 21.75 14.07
CA GLY A 206 -1.04 23.09 14.44
C GLY A 206 -1.80 23.84 13.35
N CYS A 207 -2.00 23.30 12.14
CA CYS A 207 -2.30 24.05 10.91
C CYS A 207 -3.73 24.58 10.73
N TYR A 208 -4.60 24.39 11.72
CA TYR A 208 -5.99 24.83 11.66
C TYR A 208 -6.11 26.35 11.89
N GLU A 209 -6.82 27.04 10.99
CA GLU A 209 -6.91 28.51 10.97
C GLU A 209 -8.31 29.05 11.34
N GLY A 210 -9.18 28.18 11.87
CA GLY A 210 -10.55 28.55 12.21
C GLY A 210 -11.57 28.26 11.10
N GLY A 211 -12.83 28.03 11.48
CA GLY A 211 -13.88 27.64 10.54
C GLY A 211 -13.54 26.36 9.78
N TYR A 212 -13.57 26.42 8.45
CA TYR A 212 -13.13 25.34 7.56
C TYR A 212 -11.83 25.72 6.83
N LYS A 213 -10.94 26.47 7.48
CA LYS A 213 -9.67 26.92 6.90
C LYS A 213 -8.48 26.14 7.46
N CYS A 214 -7.57 25.74 6.58
CA CYS A 214 -6.34 25.05 6.96
C CYS A 214 -5.15 25.59 6.17
N ASP A 215 -4.03 25.85 6.86
CA ASP A 215 -2.81 26.30 6.22
C ASP A 215 -2.14 25.16 5.45
N GLN A 216 -2.00 25.33 4.13
CA GLN A 216 -1.52 24.29 3.23
C GLN A 216 -0.03 24.01 3.45
N GLY A 217 0.81 25.05 3.52
CA GLY A 217 2.25 24.88 3.75
C GLY A 217 2.56 24.15 5.06
N CYS A 218 1.85 24.50 6.13
CA CYS A 218 1.96 23.82 7.42
C CYS A 218 1.54 22.35 7.36
N LEU A 219 0.46 22.01 6.63
CA LEU A 219 0.01 20.63 6.47
C LEU A 219 1.05 19.78 5.73
N GLU A 220 1.62 20.33 4.67
CA GLU A 220 2.66 19.66 3.88
C GLU A 220 3.93 19.47 4.71
N GLU A 221 4.35 20.47 5.48
CA GLU A 221 5.50 20.37 6.40
C GLU A 221 5.28 19.29 7.47
N SER A 222 4.07 19.23 8.04
CA SER A 222 3.67 18.19 9.00
C SER A 222 3.67 16.78 8.40
N LEU A 223 3.70 16.67 7.06
CA LEU A 223 3.79 15.42 6.30
C LEU A 223 5.21 15.09 5.79
N ILE A 224 6.23 15.88 6.16
CA ILE A 224 7.62 15.66 5.74
C ILE A 224 8.51 15.16 6.89
N GLU A 225 8.07 15.28 8.15
CA GLU A 225 8.87 14.83 9.31
C GLU A 225 9.22 13.33 9.26
N ASP A 226 10.44 12.99 9.69
CA ASP A 226 10.99 11.61 9.76
C ASP A 226 10.14 10.62 10.60
N SER A 227 9.12 11.13 11.30
CA SER A 227 8.17 10.35 12.09
C SER A 227 7.10 9.64 11.24
N LEU A 228 7.07 9.88 9.93
CA LEU A 228 6.06 9.34 9.02
C LEU A 228 6.46 8.01 8.38
N PHE A 229 5.49 7.12 8.37
CA PHE A 229 5.61 5.76 7.85
C PHE A 229 5.93 5.70 6.35
N TYR A 230 5.56 6.72 5.58
CA TYR A 230 5.91 6.81 4.17
C TYR A 230 7.44 6.82 3.95
N SER A 231 8.18 7.68 4.67
CA SER A 231 9.64 7.75 4.55
C SER A 231 10.31 6.43 4.94
N VAL A 232 9.85 5.79 6.01
CA VAL A 232 10.33 4.46 6.44
C VAL A 232 10.09 3.41 5.34
N GLY A 233 8.90 3.41 4.74
CA GLY A 233 8.57 2.51 3.64
C GLY A 233 9.44 2.70 2.39
N THR A 234 9.77 3.94 2.03
CA THR A 234 10.68 4.20 0.90
C THR A 234 12.09 3.70 1.15
N ASN A 235 12.60 3.85 2.37
CA ASN A 235 13.89 3.31 2.78
C ASN A 235 13.91 1.77 2.79
N LEU A 236 12.83 1.15 3.28
CA LEU A 236 12.68 -0.30 3.24
C LEU A 236 12.73 -0.81 1.79
N TYR A 237 12.02 -0.17 0.87
CA TYR A 237 12.06 -0.55 -0.55
C TYR A 237 13.49 -0.48 -1.11
N ASN A 238 14.22 0.61 -0.86
CA ASN A 238 15.61 0.75 -1.30
C ASN A 238 16.49 -0.39 -0.76
N ASN A 239 16.34 -0.74 0.53
CA ASN A 239 17.07 -1.86 1.12
C ASN A 239 16.72 -3.20 0.46
N VAL A 240 15.44 -3.46 0.21
CA VAL A 240 14.98 -4.69 -0.45
C VAL A 240 15.52 -4.78 -1.88
N THR A 241 15.45 -3.70 -2.66
CA THR A 241 15.99 -3.72 -4.04
C THR A 241 17.51 -3.87 -4.08
N TYR A 242 18.23 -3.39 -3.07
CA TYR A 242 19.67 -3.65 -2.95
C TYR A 242 19.96 -5.14 -2.72
N MET A 243 19.15 -5.81 -1.90
CA MET A 243 19.29 -7.26 -1.64
C MET A 243 18.82 -8.12 -2.81
N TYR A 244 17.81 -7.66 -3.55
CA TYR A 244 17.13 -8.39 -4.61
C TYR A 244 17.14 -7.59 -5.93
N PRO A 245 18.33 -7.32 -6.50
CA PRO A 245 18.49 -6.36 -7.60
C PRO A 245 17.86 -6.79 -8.92
N ASN A 246 17.57 -8.08 -9.08
CA ASN A 246 17.00 -8.67 -10.30
C ASN A 246 15.57 -9.19 -10.11
N SER A 247 14.95 -8.92 -8.96
CA SER A 247 13.63 -9.45 -8.63
C SER A 247 12.52 -8.48 -9.01
N ASN A 248 11.35 -9.02 -9.36
CA ASN A 248 10.11 -8.25 -9.35
C ASN A 248 9.75 -7.91 -7.90
N ILE A 249 9.49 -6.66 -7.58
CA ILE A 249 9.09 -6.24 -6.24
C ILE A 249 7.63 -5.83 -6.27
N TRP A 250 6.82 -6.42 -5.38
CA TRP A 250 5.43 -6.05 -5.17
C TRP A 250 5.25 -5.55 -3.74
N VAL A 251 4.29 -4.64 -3.54
CA VAL A 251 3.94 -4.15 -2.20
C VAL A 251 2.46 -4.38 -1.94
N VAL A 252 2.13 -4.97 -0.81
CA VAL A 252 0.75 -5.21 -0.40
C VAL A 252 0.52 -4.68 1.01
N GLY A 253 -0.72 -4.34 1.33
CA GLY A 253 -1.04 -3.83 2.65
C GLY A 253 -2.53 -3.71 2.89
N HIS A 254 -2.91 -3.57 4.16
CA HIS A 254 -4.28 -3.37 4.60
C HIS A 254 -4.43 -2.10 5.41
N SER A 255 -5.57 -1.40 5.29
CA SER A 255 -5.85 -0.18 6.03
C SER A 255 -4.73 0.85 5.80
N LEU A 256 -4.17 1.48 6.85
CA LEU A 256 -2.99 2.34 6.76
C LEU A 256 -1.85 1.74 5.92
N GLY A 257 -1.57 0.44 6.09
CA GLY A 257 -0.53 -0.28 5.35
C GLY A 257 -0.82 -0.38 3.86
N GLY A 258 -2.11 -0.45 3.49
CA GLY A 258 -2.55 -0.47 2.08
C GLY A 258 -2.35 0.88 1.41
N SER A 259 -2.70 1.99 2.09
CA SER A 259 -2.42 3.33 1.60
C SER A 259 -0.91 3.57 1.46
N LEU A 260 -0.10 3.11 2.41
CA LEU A 260 1.37 3.16 2.32
C LEU A 260 1.90 2.32 1.15
N ALA A 261 1.35 1.13 0.92
CA ALA A 261 1.68 0.30 -0.23
C ALA A 261 1.38 1.01 -1.56
N SER A 262 0.24 1.69 -1.67
CA SER A 262 -0.11 2.54 -2.83
C SER A 262 0.91 3.65 -3.03
N LEU A 263 1.20 4.45 -1.99
CA LEU A 263 2.17 5.55 -2.07
C LEU A 263 3.57 5.07 -2.51
N ILE A 264 4.05 3.97 -1.95
CA ILE A 264 5.33 3.35 -2.35
C ILE A 264 5.25 2.84 -3.81
N GLY A 265 4.14 2.22 -4.19
CA GLY A 265 3.86 1.75 -5.54
C GLY A 265 3.94 2.86 -6.59
N ILE A 266 3.40 4.05 -6.28
CA ILE A 266 3.49 5.25 -7.12
C ILE A 266 4.92 5.78 -7.18
N THR A 267 5.60 5.87 -6.04
CA THR A 267 6.95 6.43 -5.94
C THR A 267 7.98 5.65 -6.77
N PHE A 268 7.88 4.33 -6.81
CA PHE A 268 8.87 3.49 -7.50
C PHE A 268 8.35 2.81 -8.77
N GLY A 269 7.09 3.05 -9.15
CA GLY A 269 6.48 2.43 -10.34
C GLY A 269 6.44 0.90 -10.26
N ILE A 270 6.04 0.36 -9.10
CA ILE A 270 6.01 -1.08 -8.82
C ILE A 270 4.58 -1.55 -8.51
N PRO A 271 4.21 -2.81 -8.84
CA PRO A 271 2.89 -3.32 -8.57
C PRO A 271 2.51 -3.23 -7.08
N ALA A 272 1.33 -2.69 -6.78
CA ALA A 272 0.81 -2.59 -5.42
C ALA A 272 -0.65 -3.04 -5.31
N VAL A 273 -0.98 -3.78 -4.25
CA VAL A 273 -2.36 -4.20 -3.93
C VAL A 273 -2.73 -3.77 -2.52
N ALA A 274 -3.71 -2.88 -2.41
CA ALA A 274 -4.14 -2.27 -1.16
C ALA A 274 -5.54 -2.77 -0.76
N PHE A 275 -5.66 -3.45 0.37
CA PHE A 275 -6.92 -4.01 0.86
C PHE A 275 -7.58 -3.08 1.88
N GLU A 276 -8.85 -2.74 1.67
CA GLU A 276 -9.64 -1.88 2.57
C GLU A 276 -8.84 -0.63 3.02
N ALA A 277 -8.09 -0.04 2.10
CA ALA A 277 -7.24 1.11 2.41
C ALA A 277 -8.08 2.40 2.41
N PRO A 278 -7.84 3.35 3.34
CA PRO A 278 -8.37 4.70 3.20
C PRO A 278 -7.82 5.39 1.94
N GLY A 279 -8.62 6.29 1.36
CA GLY A 279 -8.22 7.06 0.18
C GLY A 279 -6.98 7.92 0.43
N GLU A 280 -5.91 7.66 -0.30
CA GLU A 280 -4.58 8.24 -0.12
C GLU A 280 -4.18 9.27 -1.17
N LYS A 281 -5.06 9.58 -2.14
CA LYS A 281 -4.76 10.55 -3.20
C LYS A 281 -4.46 11.95 -2.65
N LEU A 282 -5.20 12.39 -1.63
CA LEU A 282 -4.93 13.67 -0.95
C LEU A 282 -3.56 13.66 -0.24
N ALA A 283 -3.20 12.54 0.39
CA ALA A 283 -1.90 12.40 1.04
C ALA A 283 -0.76 12.46 0.01
N ALA A 284 -0.89 11.79 -1.14
CA ALA A 284 0.09 11.86 -2.22
C ALA A 284 0.29 13.28 -2.75
N ALA A 285 -0.80 14.05 -2.88
CA ALA A 285 -0.74 15.46 -3.29
C ALA A 285 0.03 16.30 -2.27
N ARG A 286 -0.26 16.13 -0.97
CA ARG A 286 0.43 16.87 0.11
C ARG A 286 1.90 16.45 0.29
N LEU A 287 2.24 15.21 -0.03
CA LEU A 287 3.62 14.73 -0.08
C LEU A 287 4.38 15.21 -1.33
N HIS A 288 3.69 15.93 -2.22
CA HIS A 288 4.18 16.41 -3.52
C HIS A 288 4.70 15.30 -4.41
N LEU A 289 4.08 14.11 -4.38
CA LEU A 289 4.52 13.00 -5.20
C LEU A 289 4.31 13.32 -6.69
N PRO A 290 5.36 13.30 -7.53
CA PRO A 290 5.21 13.39 -8.97
C PRO A 290 4.24 12.33 -9.49
N SER A 291 3.24 12.76 -10.26
CA SER A 291 2.24 11.84 -10.83
C SER A 291 2.77 11.17 -12.10
N PRO A 292 2.79 9.83 -12.19
CA PRO A 292 3.15 9.13 -13.42
C PRO A 292 2.06 9.28 -14.50
N PRO A 293 2.39 9.01 -15.78
CA PRO A 293 1.40 9.01 -16.87
C PRO A 293 0.22 8.05 -16.63
N SER A 294 0.43 6.99 -15.85
CA SER A 294 -0.62 6.08 -15.40
C SER A 294 -0.27 5.50 -14.04
N THR A 295 -1.29 5.25 -13.22
CA THR A 295 -1.21 4.64 -11.89
C THR A 295 -1.79 3.22 -11.88
N GLN A 296 -2.04 2.61 -13.04
CA GLN A 296 -2.76 1.33 -13.18
C GLN A 296 -2.10 0.13 -12.47
N HIS A 297 -0.82 0.24 -12.10
CA HIS A 297 -0.08 -0.78 -11.35
C HIS A 297 -0.43 -0.80 -9.86
N VAL A 298 -1.18 0.18 -9.39
CA VAL A 298 -1.77 0.21 -8.05
C VAL A 298 -3.24 -0.22 -8.15
N THR A 299 -3.63 -1.23 -7.35
CA THR A 299 -5.00 -1.72 -7.28
C THR A 299 -5.52 -1.71 -5.85
N HIS A 300 -6.65 -1.06 -5.62
CA HIS A 300 -7.38 -1.07 -4.36
C HIS A 300 -8.46 -2.14 -4.41
N VAL A 301 -8.53 -2.97 -3.38
CA VAL A 301 -9.50 -4.06 -3.23
C VAL A 301 -10.30 -3.81 -1.96
N TYR A 302 -11.57 -3.44 -2.09
CA TYR A 302 -12.40 -3.13 -0.93
C TYR A 302 -13.88 -3.37 -1.20
N HIS A 303 -14.69 -3.31 -0.15
CA HIS A 303 -16.12 -3.57 -0.24
C HIS A 303 -17.00 -2.42 0.25
N THR A 304 -18.19 -2.28 -0.32
CA THR A 304 -19.16 -1.21 -0.01
C THR A 304 -19.62 -1.15 1.47
N ALA A 305 -19.45 -2.24 2.23
CA ALA A 305 -19.80 -2.29 3.65
C ALA A 305 -18.71 -1.71 4.58
N ASP A 306 -17.51 -1.42 4.07
CA ASP A 306 -16.43 -0.83 4.88
C ASP A 306 -16.53 0.70 4.83
N PRO A 307 -16.90 1.36 5.93
CA PRO A 307 -16.99 2.80 5.95
C PRO A 307 -15.62 3.50 5.87
N ILE A 308 -14.51 2.83 6.18
CA ILE A 308 -13.17 3.41 6.14
C ILE A 308 -12.69 3.54 4.69
N ALA A 309 -12.62 2.44 3.92
CA ALA A 309 -12.26 2.50 2.51
C ALA A 309 -13.24 3.34 1.68
N MET A 310 -14.54 3.31 2.00
CA MET A 310 -15.54 4.16 1.35
C MET A 310 -15.46 5.65 1.77
N GLY A 311 -14.63 6.00 2.76
CA GLY A 311 -14.49 7.36 3.31
C GLY A 311 -15.78 7.95 3.92
N THR A 312 -16.64 7.06 4.44
CA THR A 312 -17.91 7.42 5.09
C THR A 312 -17.84 7.34 6.62
N CYS A 313 -16.71 6.89 7.18
CA CYS A 313 -16.47 6.82 8.62
C CYS A 313 -16.11 8.19 9.21
N ASN A 314 -16.96 9.20 8.99
CA ASN A 314 -16.66 10.60 9.25
C ASN A 314 -17.66 11.29 10.22
N GLY A 315 -17.25 12.44 10.76
CA GLY A 315 -18.05 13.24 11.68
C GLY A 315 -18.00 12.77 13.15
N VAL A 316 -18.36 13.68 14.07
CA VAL A 316 -18.17 13.54 15.53
C VAL A 316 -18.88 12.34 16.18
N LYS A 317 -19.90 11.78 15.52
CA LYS A 317 -20.67 10.62 16.02
C LYS A 317 -20.27 9.29 15.36
N SER A 318 -19.34 9.30 14.40
CA SER A 318 -18.89 8.06 13.76
C SER A 318 -18.10 7.17 14.72
N SER A 319 -18.09 5.88 14.43
CA SER A 319 -17.27 4.91 15.16
C SER A 319 -15.78 5.22 15.06
N CYS A 320 -15.30 5.66 13.90
CA CYS A 320 -13.91 6.10 13.73
C CYS A 320 -13.60 7.30 14.62
N ALA A 321 -14.47 8.30 14.64
CA ALA A 321 -14.27 9.46 15.49
C ALA A 321 -14.29 9.10 16.99
N ILE A 322 -15.18 8.21 17.41
CA ILE A 322 -15.21 7.72 18.80
C ILE A 322 -13.91 6.94 19.13
N GLY A 323 -13.35 6.21 18.15
CA GLY A 323 -12.03 5.57 18.25
C GLY A 323 -10.84 6.54 18.18
N GLY A 324 -11.10 7.81 17.88
CA GLY A 324 -10.11 8.88 17.73
C GLY A 324 -9.37 8.88 16.39
N TYR A 325 -9.96 8.29 15.36
CA TYR A 325 -9.48 8.32 13.97
C TYR A 325 -10.28 9.31 13.13
N ALA A 326 -9.58 10.22 12.47
CA ALA A 326 -10.13 11.22 11.57
C ALA A 326 -9.93 10.77 10.11
N MET A 327 -10.83 9.91 9.64
CA MET A 327 -10.79 9.30 8.32
C MET A 327 -11.76 10.03 7.38
N GLU A 328 -11.32 11.16 6.83
CA GLU A 328 -12.17 12.05 6.03
C GLU A 328 -11.90 11.93 4.52
N SER A 329 -10.76 11.36 4.12
CA SER A 329 -10.45 11.08 2.72
C SER A 329 -11.17 9.83 2.19
N ARG A 330 -11.42 9.82 0.88
CA ARG A 330 -12.07 8.74 0.12
C ARG A 330 -11.45 8.49 -1.24
N CYS A 331 -10.68 9.45 -1.79
CA CYS A 331 -10.14 9.31 -3.14
C CYS A 331 -8.88 8.46 -3.16
N HIS A 332 -8.84 7.45 -4.02
CA HIS A 332 -7.70 6.54 -4.19
C HIS A 332 -6.87 6.90 -5.43
N LEU A 333 -5.62 6.45 -5.45
CA LEU A 333 -4.81 6.38 -6.66
C LEU A 333 -5.06 5.05 -7.37
N GLY A 334 -4.65 4.94 -8.64
CA GLY A 334 -4.73 3.66 -9.34
C GLY A 334 -6.15 3.21 -9.70
N LYS A 335 -6.36 1.89 -9.70
CA LYS A 335 -7.63 1.23 -10.04
C LYS A 335 -8.30 0.67 -8.81
N THR A 336 -9.61 0.50 -8.87
CA THR A 336 -10.40 -0.09 -7.80
C THR A 336 -11.12 -1.36 -8.25
N LEU A 337 -11.08 -2.40 -7.43
CA LEU A 337 -11.95 -3.56 -7.43
C LEU A 337 -12.94 -3.41 -6.27
N LEU A 338 -14.12 -2.84 -6.57
CA LEU A 338 -15.17 -2.59 -5.58
C LEU A 338 -16.15 -3.76 -5.50
N TYR A 339 -16.21 -4.41 -4.35
CA TYR A 339 -17.17 -5.46 -4.07
C TYR A 339 -18.47 -4.89 -3.46
N ASP A 340 -19.59 -5.05 -4.16
CA ASP A 340 -20.91 -4.56 -3.73
C ASP A 340 -21.58 -5.48 -2.69
N THR A 341 -20.96 -5.62 -1.52
CA THR A 341 -21.45 -6.44 -0.41
C THR A 341 -22.73 -5.92 0.24
N VAL A 342 -22.99 -4.61 0.21
CA VAL A 342 -24.23 -4.04 0.77
C VAL A 342 -25.43 -4.46 -0.07
N SER A 343 -25.38 -4.27 -1.39
CA SER A 343 -26.53 -4.56 -2.24
C SER A 343 -26.68 -6.05 -2.50
N LYS A 344 -25.58 -6.77 -2.73
CA LYS A 344 -25.59 -8.19 -3.13
C LYS A 344 -25.61 -9.14 -1.92
N LEU A 345 -24.83 -8.87 -0.88
CA LEU A 345 -24.74 -9.74 0.31
C LEU A 345 -25.51 -9.24 1.53
N LYS A 346 -26.15 -8.06 1.44
CA LYS A 346 -26.89 -7.44 2.54
C LYS A 346 -26.05 -7.20 3.80
N TRP A 347 -24.74 -6.99 3.63
CA TRP A 347 -23.90 -6.57 4.74
C TRP A 347 -24.32 -5.18 5.19
N ALA A 348 -24.39 -4.97 6.51
CA ALA A 348 -24.54 -3.64 7.06
C ALA A 348 -23.24 -2.86 6.84
N VAL A 349 -23.34 -1.56 6.55
CA VAL A 349 -22.18 -0.66 6.59
C VAL A 349 -21.74 -0.56 8.03
N ASP A 350 -20.60 -1.16 8.33
CA ASP A 350 -20.12 -1.33 9.69
C ASP A 350 -18.60 -1.41 9.67
N VAL A 351 -17.97 -0.56 10.46
CA VAL A 351 -16.51 -0.51 10.59
C VAL A 351 -15.91 -1.86 11.02
N ARG A 352 -16.65 -2.73 11.71
CA ARG A 352 -16.21 -4.09 12.04
C ARG A 352 -16.00 -4.98 10.81
N THR A 353 -16.53 -4.59 9.65
CA THR A 353 -16.28 -5.30 8.39
C THR A 353 -14.96 -4.90 7.73
N HIS A 354 -14.30 -3.82 8.19
CA HIS A 354 -13.02 -3.35 7.67
C HIS A 354 -11.88 -4.38 7.77
N GLY A 355 -11.84 -5.17 8.84
CA GLY A 355 -10.67 -6.00 9.14
C GLY A 355 -10.35 -7.00 8.02
N ILE A 356 -9.06 -7.12 7.67
CA ILE A 356 -8.57 -8.02 6.61
C ILE A 356 -9.08 -9.46 6.71
N LYS A 357 -9.33 -9.99 7.92
CA LYS A 357 -9.93 -11.32 8.11
C LYS A 357 -11.32 -11.43 7.49
N VAL A 358 -12.13 -10.37 7.51
CA VAL A 358 -13.43 -10.33 6.84
C VAL A 358 -13.25 -10.43 5.33
N VAL A 359 -12.27 -9.73 4.78
CA VAL A 359 -11.91 -9.82 3.36
C VAL A 359 -11.48 -11.25 3.00
N ILE A 360 -10.60 -11.86 3.78
CA ILE A 360 -10.12 -13.23 3.54
C ILE A 360 -11.27 -14.24 3.68
N ASP A 361 -11.90 -14.28 4.85
CA ASP A 361 -12.76 -15.39 5.25
C ASP A 361 -14.20 -15.26 4.74
N ARG A 362 -14.65 -14.05 4.40
CA ARG A 362 -16.04 -13.79 3.99
C ARG A 362 -16.18 -13.20 2.59
N LEU A 363 -15.19 -12.45 2.09
CA LEU A 363 -15.26 -11.82 0.77
C LEU A 363 -14.61 -12.67 -0.33
N LEU A 364 -13.35 -13.06 -0.14
CA LEU A 364 -12.52 -13.69 -1.17
C LEU A 364 -12.53 -15.24 -1.11
N SER A 365 -12.90 -15.82 0.03
CA SER A 365 -13.02 -17.28 0.22
C SER A 365 -14.22 -17.91 -0.50
N SER A 366 -15.17 -17.11 -0.99
CA SER A 366 -16.40 -17.59 -1.61
C SER A 366 -16.70 -16.87 -2.92
N ASP A 367 -17.27 -17.60 -3.87
CA ASP A 367 -17.69 -17.08 -5.17
C ASP A 367 -19.13 -16.62 -5.13
N TRP A 368 -19.38 -15.51 -4.44
CA TRP A 368 -20.74 -15.07 -4.15
C TRP A 368 -21.33 -14.16 -5.25
N ASP A 369 -20.52 -13.72 -6.21
CA ASP A 369 -20.96 -12.87 -7.32
C ASP A 369 -21.22 -13.69 -8.62
N SER A 370 -20.98 -15.00 -8.61
CA SER A 370 -21.07 -15.86 -9.80
C SER A 370 -22.48 -16.35 -10.16
N ASP A 371 -23.44 -16.17 -9.25
CA ASP A 371 -24.85 -16.55 -9.41
C ASP A 371 -25.68 -15.51 -10.18
N ASP A 372 -25.11 -14.35 -10.49
CA ASP A 372 -25.79 -13.34 -11.31
C ASP A 372 -25.60 -13.66 -12.80
N ASP A 373 -26.65 -14.15 -13.47
CA ASP A 373 -26.68 -14.33 -14.94
C ASP A 373 -26.44 -13.02 -15.72
N LYS A 374 -26.43 -11.88 -15.01
CA LYS A 374 -26.10 -10.55 -15.53
C LYS A 374 -24.65 -10.13 -15.35
N GLN A 375 -23.78 -10.99 -14.80
CA GLN A 375 -22.36 -10.65 -14.67
C GLN A 375 -21.80 -10.23 -16.05
N PRO A 376 -21.18 -9.04 -16.15
CA PRO A 376 -20.52 -8.63 -17.39
C PRO A 376 -19.47 -9.67 -17.74
N LYS A 377 -19.67 -10.33 -18.88
CA LYS A 377 -18.64 -11.22 -19.42
C LYS A 377 -17.40 -10.37 -19.72
N ASP A 378 -16.21 -10.94 -19.52
CA ASP A 378 -15.00 -10.30 -20.03
C ASP A 378 -15.10 -10.11 -21.56
N GLY A 379 -14.17 -9.35 -22.15
CA GLY A 379 -14.15 -9.13 -23.61
C GLY A 379 -14.02 -10.41 -24.46
N ARG A 380 -13.96 -11.60 -23.81
CA ARG A 380 -13.87 -12.93 -24.41
C ARG A 380 -15.06 -13.84 -24.04
N GLY A 381 -16.10 -13.32 -23.39
CA GLY A 381 -17.31 -14.07 -23.10
C GLY A 381 -17.27 -14.96 -21.84
N LYS A 382 -16.21 -14.91 -21.03
CA LYS A 382 -16.09 -15.64 -19.76
C LYS A 382 -16.64 -14.82 -18.58
N ARG A 383 -17.23 -15.51 -17.59
CA ARG A 383 -17.60 -14.90 -16.30
C ARG A 383 -16.33 -14.38 -15.60
N ARG A 384 -16.45 -13.24 -14.92
CA ARG A 384 -15.32 -12.62 -14.21
C ARG A 384 -15.24 -13.22 -12.80
N ASN A 385 -14.02 -13.51 -12.32
CA ASN A 385 -13.81 -14.04 -10.97
C ASN A 385 -13.77 -12.93 -9.90
N VAL A 386 -13.65 -11.67 -10.33
CA VAL A 386 -13.59 -10.47 -9.50
C VAL A 386 -14.43 -9.36 -10.17
N PRO A 387 -14.82 -8.30 -9.43
CA PRO A 387 -15.52 -7.15 -10.00
C PRO A 387 -14.76 -6.47 -11.15
N GLU A 388 -15.43 -5.53 -11.82
CA GLU A 388 -14.77 -4.68 -12.81
C GLU A 388 -13.71 -3.79 -12.16
N LEU A 389 -12.56 -3.63 -12.83
CA LEU A 389 -11.62 -2.58 -12.47
C LEU A 389 -12.19 -1.23 -12.91
N VAL A 390 -12.36 -0.32 -11.96
CA VAL A 390 -12.84 1.04 -12.22
C VAL A 390 -11.77 2.06 -11.88
N ASP A 391 -11.77 3.15 -12.64
CA ASP A 391 -11.01 4.35 -12.32
C ASP A 391 -11.85 5.28 -11.43
N GLU A 392 -11.23 5.87 -10.44
CA GLU A 392 -11.86 6.90 -9.62
C GLU A 392 -11.63 8.29 -10.26
N HIS A 393 -12.54 8.65 -11.18
CA HIS A 393 -12.54 9.96 -11.85
C HIS A 393 -13.25 11.03 -11.01
N ASP A 394 -12.75 12.28 -11.10
CA ASP A 394 -13.37 13.47 -10.49
C ASP A 394 -13.65 13.39 -8.98
N CYS A 395 -12.95 12.51 -8.27
CA CYS A 395 -13.05 12.44 -6.82
C CYS A 395 -12.33 13.63 -6.18
N VAL A 396 -13.08 14.29 -5.29
CA VAL A 396 -12.62 15.41 -4.47
C VAL A 396 -12.80 15.05 -3.01
N ASP A 397 -11.69 15.07 -2.27
CA ASP A 397 -11.64 15.01 -0.82
C ASP A 397 -11.80 16.41 -0.23
N CYS A 398 -12.31 16.46 1.00
CA CYS A 398 -12.29 17.69 1.80
C CYS A 398 -12.93 18.91 1.14
N PHE A 399 -13.96 18.71 0.31
CA PHE A 399 -14.63 19.78 -0.46
C PHE A 399 -15.08 20.99 0.37
N ASN A 400 -15.43 20.78 1.66
CA ASN A 400 -15.85 21.85 2.55
C ASN A 400 -14.69 22.70 3.11
N TRP A 401 -13.45 22.27 2.93
CA TRP A 401 -12.25 22.93 3.47
C TRP A 401 -11.61 23.88 2.47
N GLU A 402 -11.19 25.04 2.95
CA GLU A 402 -10.43 26.06 2.21
C GLU A 402 -8.94 25.96 2.62
N PHE A 403 -8.12 25.45 1.70
CA PHE A 403 -6.68 25.34 1.86
C PHE A 403 -6.00 26.59 1.28
N GLY A 404 -5.15 27.24 2.07
CA GLY A 404 -4.49 28.48 1.66
C GLY A 404 -3.23 28.79 2.47
N ASP A 405 -2.55 29.87 2.10
CA ASP A 405 -1.36 30.38 2.78
C ASP A 405 -1.76 31.41 3.84
N TYR A 406 -2.18 30.94 5.01
CA TYR A 406 -2.63 31.83 6.09
C TYR A 406 -1.47 32.27 6.99
N ARG A 407 -0.40 31.46 7.09
CA ARG A 407 0.76 31.72 7.95
C ARG A 407 1.88 32.47 7.26
N ASN A 408 2.02 32.33 5.94
CA ASN A 408 3.03 33.03 5.15
C ASN A 408 2.77 34.54 5.01
N ILE A 409 1.53 35.00 5.19
CA ILE A 409 1.19 36.43 5.17
C ILE A 409 1.85 37.19 6.33
N SER A 410 2.16 36.50 7.44
CA SER A 410 2.82 37.08 8.62
C SER A 410 4.24 37.61 8.36
N LEU A 411 4.95 37.09 7.36
CA LEU A 411 6.32 37.52 7.03
C LEU A 411 6.37 38.68 6.03
N ALA A 412 5.31 38.87 5.24
CA ALA A 412 5.22 40.00 4.32
C ALA A 412 4.73 41.29 5.01
N ASP A 413 3.89 41.17 6.04
CA ASP A 413 3.41 42.31 6.84
C ASP A 413 4.31 42.64 8.05
N ALA A 414 5.16 41.71 8.49
CA ALA A 414 6.21 41.99 9.46
C ALA A 414 7.50 42.35 8.74
N GLY A 415 7.63 43.61 8.30
CA GLY A 415 8.92 44.16 7.89
C GLY A 415 9.93 44.03 9.02
N LEU A 416 10.74 42.97 9.00
CA LEU A 416 11.80 42.68 9.96
C LEU A 416 12.89 41.86 9.27
N ASP A 417 14.12 42.31 9.52
CA ASP A 417 15.32 42.01 8.77
C ASP A 417 15.65 40.52 8.62
N VAL A 418 16.16 40.20 7.43
CA VAL A 418 16.71 38.91 7.03
C VAL A 418 17.98 38.62 7.83
N GLU A 419 17.86 37.98 9.00
CA GLU A 419 19.00 37.35 9.66
C GLU A 419 18.63 36.25 10.68
N VAL A 420 17.68 35.35 10.38
CA VAL A 420 17.44 34.15 11.22
C VAL A 420 17.17 32.89 10.39
N ALA A 421 17.86 32.71 9.26
CA ALA A 421 17.81 31.49 8.45
C ALA A 421 19.12 30.68 8.50
N ALA A 422 19.91 30.80 9.57
CA ALA A 422 21.24 30.16 9.65
C ALA A 422 21.57 29.50 11.01
N SER A 423 20.59 29.09 11.81
CA SER A 423 20.87 28.50 13.15
C SER A 423 20.48 27.01 13.33
N CYS A 424 19.70 26.40 12.44
CA CYS A 424 19.36 24.96 12.58
C CYS A 424 20.26 23.97 11.83
N SER A 425 21.35 24.42 11.20
CA SER A 425 22.27 23.53 10.46
C SER A 425 23.67 23.38 11.09
N LYS A 426 23.86 23.78 12.35
CA LYS A 426 25.14 23.61 13.08
C LYS A 426 24.95 23.02 14.48
N ARG A 427 24.49 21.78 14.56
CA ARG A 427 24.60 20.96 15.79
C ARG A 427 24.77 19.47 15.52
N ILE A 428 25.57 19.09 14.52
CA ILE A 428 26.14 17.74 14.42
C ILE A 428 27.57 17.94 13.90
N PHE A 429 28.53 17.17 14.44
CA PHE A 429 30.00 17.36 14.39
C PHE A 429 30.59 18.25 15.48
N ASN A 430 30.66 17.71 16.70
CA ASN A 430 31.80 17.93 17.58
C ASN A 430 32.35 16.54 17.98
N ILE A 431 33.42 16.13 17.30
CA ILE A 431 34.30 15.04 17.73
C ILE A 431 35.44 15.73 18.51
N PRO A 432 35.66 15.44 19.79
CA PRO A 432 36.89 15.88 20.45
C PRO A 432 38.00 14.88 20.15
N SER A 433 39.04 15.38 19.49
CA SER A 433 40.35 14.75 19.41
C SER A 433 41.11 14.92 20.72
N ALA A 434 41.42 13.80 21.40
CA ALA A 434 42.60 13.60 22.24
C ALA A 434 42.79 12.11 22.48
#